data_AF-A0A7S8ILY3-F1
#
_entry.id   AF-A0A7S8ILY3-F1
#
_cell.length_a   1.000
_cell.length_b   1.000
_cell.length_c   1.000
_cell.angle_alpha   90.00
_cell.angle_beta   90.00
_cell.angle_gamma   90.00
#
_symmetry.space_group_name_H-M   'P 1'
#
loop_
_entity.id
_entity.type
_entity.pdbx_description
1 polymer ?
#
loop_
_entity_poly.entity_id
_entity_poly.type
_entity_poly.pdbx_seq_one_letter_code
_entity_poly.pdbx_strand_id
1 'polypeptide(L)'
;MSKLTSAPRDVFQTFLNFPLVEDLDTLKADVAIIGMPYGDPYTIDELINDQTNAPTAVRRASQRISQSLDRYDFDIGGPVFDGQDIKVVDVGDVPGNAADHVGHYKRAEAAIRKIRAAGALPITIGGDHGIPIPIFRALDGEGPITLVHLDAHLDWRDNVNGVKEGYSSTIRRASEMAHIKDIFQVGIRGQGSARTEEVEAARAYGANIITTNEWQDIGTGALLKRIPDGGRYYLTIDADGLDPAVMPAVEGPQPGGVTYRQTIDLIKGLFAKGEVVGVDIVEIAPARDVNEITSMTAGHIILNVIGAAVRAGQFKR
;
A
#
# COMPACT_ATOMS: atom_id res chain seq x y z
N MET A 1 -8.33 1.10 27.40
CA MET A 1 -8.22 0.66 26.01
C MET A 1 -6.75 0.45 25.68
N SER A 2 -6.36 -0.61 24.96
CA SER A 2 -4.98 -0.75 24.49
C SER A 2 -4.71 0.29 23.39
N LYS A 3 -3.57 0.99 23.48
CA LYS A 3 -3.13 1.96 22.47
C LYS A 3 -2.89 1.23 21.14
N LEU A 4 -3.56 1.64 20.06
CA LEU A 4 -3.52 0.96 18.76
C LEU A 4 -2.39 1.44 17.85
N THR A 5 -2.02 2.71 17.95
CA THR A 5 -0.89 3.31 17.23
C THR A 5 -0.01 4.13 18.18
N SER A 6 1.23 4.38 17.81
CA SER A 6 2.19 5.22 18.53
C SER A 6 2.85 6.21 17.58
N ALA A 7 3.28 7.37 18.07
CA ALA A 7 4.06 8.32 17.27
C ALA A 7 5.21 7.64 16.47
N PRO A 8 5.56 8.16 15.27
CA PRO A 8 6.65 7.61 14.45
C PRO A 8 7.98 7.50 15.20
N ARG A 9 8.82 6.51 14.83
CA ARG A 9 10.14 6.34 15.45
C ARG A 9 11.12 7.44 15.01
N ASP A 10 11.90 7.92 15.98
CA ASP A 10 12.92 8.98 15.90
C ASP A 10 12.41 10.40 15.55
N VAL A 11 12.92 11.39 16.29
CA VAL A 11 12.81 12.86 16.11
C VAL A 11 11.55 13.32 15.34
N PHE A 12 10.36 13.03 15.88
CA PHE A 12 9.03 13.55 15.50
C PHE A 12 8.91 14.17 14.09
N GLN A 13 8.86 13.33 13.06
CA GLN A 13 8.48 13.74 11.70
C GLN A 13 7.28 12.92 11.24
N THR A 14 6.11 13.55 11.21
CA THR A 14 4.94 13.01 10.49
C THR A 14 5.13 13.20 8.99
N PHE A 15 4.41 12.41 8.19
CA PHE A 15 4.43 12.56 6.74
C PHE A 15 4.03 13.98 6.33
N LEU A 16 4.90 14.70 5.61
CA LEU A 16 4.72 16.10 5.20
C LEU A 16 4.30 17.07 6.32
N ASN A 17 4.67 16.77 7.57
CA ASN A 17 4.25 17.52 8.76
C ASN A 17 2.72 17.58 8.96
N PHE A 18 1.97 16.61 8.43
CA PHE A 18 0.54 16.50 8.74
C PHE A 18 0.33 16.33 10.26
N PRO A 19 -0.77 16.84 10.82
CA PRO A 19 -1.04 16.72 12.25
C PRO A 19 -1.03 15.26 12.73
N LEU A 20 -0.36 15.02 13.86
CA LEU A 20 -0.35 13.71 14.51
C LEU A 20 -1.67 13.50 15.29
N VAL A 21 -2.34 12.37 15.08
CA VAL A 21 -3.54 11.96 15.83
C VAL A 21 -3.36 10.54 16.35
N GLU A 22 -3.10 10.39 17.65
CA GLU A 22 -2.89 9.06 18.27
C GLU A 22 -4.19 8.41 18.76
N ASP A 23 -5.25 9.18 19.00
CA ASP A 23 -6.54 8.66 19.45
C ASP A 23 -7.48 8.41 18.26
N LEU A 24 -7.53 7.15 17.83
CA LEU A 24 -8.38 6.72 16.72
C LEU A 24 -9.89 6.73 17.07
N ASP A 25 -10.29 6.78 18.35
CA ASP A 25 -11.71 6.81 18.72
C ASP A 25 -12.35 8.19 18.48
N THR A 26 -11.53 9.23 18.36
CA THR A 26 -11.97 10.61 18.11
C THR A 26 -11.54 11.14 16.75
N LEU A 27 -11.06 10.25 15.87
CA LEU A 27 -10.52 10.60 14.55
C LEU A 27 -11.52 11.37 13.68
N LYS A 28 -11.08 12.51 13.16
CA LYS A 28 -11.82 13.34 12.19
C LYS A 28 -10.89 13.73 11.05
N ALA A 29 -10.84 12.89 10.03
CA ALA A 29 -9.99 13.09 8.86
C ALA A 29 -10.68 12.55 7.61
N ASP A 30 -10.26 13.04 6.46
CA ASP A 30 -10.61 12.48 5.16
C ASP A 30 -9.54 11.47 4.70
N VAL A 31 -8.27 11.67 5.12
CA VAL A 31 -7.15 10.75 4.88
C VAL A 31 -6.37 10.52 6.17
N ALA A 32 -6.02 9.27 6.46
CA ALA A 32 -5.15 8.89 7.56
C ALA A 32 -3.91 8.14 7.05
N ILE A 33 -2.73 8.74 7.26
CA ILE A 33 -1.44 8.08 7.01
C ILE A 33 -1.10 7.20 8.22
N ILE A 34 -0.84 5.91 8.00
CA ILE A 34 -0.51 4.96 9.07
C ILE A 34 0.73 4.15 8.71
N GLY A 35 1.66 3.99 9.65
CA GLY A 35 2.78 3.06 9.50
C GLY A 35 2.45 1.68 10.05
N MET A 36 2.84 0.62 9.34
CA MET A 36 2.68 -0.75 9.80
C MET A 36 4.00 -1.51 9.60
N PRO A 37 4.95 -1.41 10.54
CA PRO A 37 6.34 -1.79 10.30
C PRO A 37 6.65 -3.30 10.47
N TYR A 38 5.71 -4.14 10.90
CA TYR A 38 6.01 -5.53 11.28
C TYR A 38 5.07 -6.49 10.55
N GLY A 39 5.60 -7.48 9.83
CA GLY A 39 4.84 -8.61 9.28
C GLY A 39 4.95 -9.89 10.10
N ASP A 40 4.41 -10.98 9.58
CA ASP A 40 4.55 -12.34 10.13
C ASP A 40 5.77 -13.04 9.49
N PRO A 41 6.90 -13.16 10.22
CA PRO A 41 8.18 -13.54 9.62
C PRO A 41 8.28 -15.05 9.34
N TYR A 42 9.03 -15.45 8.30
CA TYR A 42 9.24 -16.88 8.01
C TYR A 42 10.30 -17.55 8.88
N THR A 43 11.15 -16.75 9.52
CA THR A 43 12.17 -17.18 10.48
C THR A 43 12.25 -16.18 11.63
N ILE A 44 12.82 -16.59 12.77
CA ILE A 44 12.95 -15.69 13.93
C ILE A 44 13.86 -14.50 13.64
N ASP A 45 14.86 -14.69 12.76
CA ASP A 45 15.80 -13.63 12.38
C ASP A 45 15.13 -12.53 11.52
N GLU A 46 13.99 -12.82 10.89
CA GLU A 46 13.22 -11.89 10.06
C GLU A 46 12.25 -11.00 10.86
N LEU A 47 12.05 -11.25 12.16
CA LEU A 47 11.05 -10.54 12.96
C LEU A 47 11.23 -9.02 12.97
N ILE A 48 12.48 -8.56 12.91
CA ILE A 48 12.83 -7.14 12.73
C ILE A 48 13.79 -7.10 11.55
N ASN A 49 13.24 -6.88 10.36
CA ASN A 49 14.01 -6.73 9.13
C ASN A 49 14.23 -5.24 8.80
N ASP A 50 14.97 -4.95 7.74
CA ASP A 50 15.26 -3.57 7.35
C ASP A 50 13.98 -2.78 7.01
N GLN A 51 12.99 -3.45 6.44
CA GLN A 51 11.72 -2.85 6.02
C GLN A 51 10.87 -2.37 7.20
N THR A 52 11.13 -2.86 8.42
CA THR A 52 10.56 -2.29 9.64
C THR A 52 10.86 -0.79 9.80
N ASN A 53 11.89 -0.28 9.14
CA ASN A 53 12.26 1.13 9.16
C ASN A 53 11.59 1.97 8.06
N ALA A 54 10.88 1.35 7.11
CA ALA A 54 10.26 2.03 5.97
C ALA A 54 9.29 3.16 6.37
N PRO A 55 8.39 3.00 7.36
CA PRO A 55 7.49 4.08 7.76
C PRO A 55 8.24 5.33 8.24
N THR A 56 9.36 5.16 8.94
CA THR A 56 10.21 6.29 9.36
C THR A 56 10.97 6.89 8.18
N ALA A 57 11.55 6.05 7.31
CA ALA A 57 12.32 6.50 6.15
C ALA A 57 11.48 7.32 5.17
N VAL A 58 10.27 6.84 4.83
CA VAL A 58 9.34 7.56 3.93
C VAL A 58 8.89 8.88 4.55
N ARG A 59 8.56 8.92 5.84
CA ARG A 59 8.22 10.17 6.52
C ARG A 59 9.36 11.19 6.51
N ARG A 60 10.60 10.74 6.75
CA ARG A 60 11.79 11.59 6.69
C ARG A 60 12.01 12.13 5.28
N ALA A 61 12.00 11.27 4.27
CA ALA A 61 12.19 11.64 2.88
C ALA A 61 11.08 12.59 2.38
N SER A 62 9.85 12.48 2.92
CA SER A 62 8.73 13.36 2.55
C SER A 62 9.04 14.85 2.78
N GLN A 63 9.93 15.20 3.70
CA GLN A 63 10.32 16.60 3.93
C GLN A 63 11.02 17.23 2.72
N ARG A 64 11.51 16.41 1.77
CA ARG A 64 12.26 16.84 0.59
C ARG A 64 11.40 16.94 -0.67
N ILE A 65 10.21 16.32 -0.68
CA ILE A 65 9.42 16.14 -1.92
C ILE A 65 8.42 17.28 -2.17
N SER A 66 8.09 18.07 -1.16
CA SER A 66 7.17 19.19 -1.29
C SER A 66 7.58 20.35 -0.38
N GLN A 67 7.66 21.56 -0.95
CA GLN A 67 7.85 22.78 -0.18
C GLN A 67 6.56 23.21 0.53
N SER A 68 5.41 22.98 -0.11
CA SER A 68 4.08 23.29 0.40
C SER A 68 3.01 22.67 -0.50
N LEU A 69 1.88 22.26 0.07
CA LEU A 69 0.79 21.58 -0.62
C LEU A 69 -0.03 22.49 -1.56
N ASP A 70 0.13 23.81 -1.43
CA ASP A 70 -0.47 24.83 -2.31
C ASP A 70 0.32 25.01 -3.63
N ARG A 71 1.48 24.36 -3.77
CA ARG A 71 2.30 24.43 -4.99
C ARG A 71 1.71 23.56 -6.09
N TYR A 72 1.96 23.98 -7.33
CA TYR A 72 1.46 23.29 -8.51
C TYR A 72 2.20 21.95 -8.68
N ASP A 73 1.46 20.86 -8.64
CA ASP A 73 1.94 19.52 -8.96
C ASP A 73 1.49 19.17 -10.39
N PHE A 74 2.46 18.90 -11.26
CA PHE A 74 2.24 18.63 -12.68
C PHE A 74 1.74 17.22 -12.96
N ASP A 75 1.92 16.28 -12.04
CA ASP A 75 1.33 14.97 -12.18
C ASP A 75 -0.19 15.11 -12.01
N ILE A 76 -0.66 15.76 -10.96
CA ILE A 76 -2.11 15.91 -10.70
C ILE A 76 -2.76 17.12 -11.39
N GLY A 77 -1.97 18.05 -11.94
CA GLY A 77 -2.46 19.21 -12.69
C GLY A 77 -2.95 20.38 -11.83
N GLY A 78 -2.34 20.59 -10.65
CA GLY A 78 -2.68 21.69 -9.75
C GLY A 78 -2.18 21.46 -8.31
N PRO A 79 -2.60 22.29 -7.34
CA PRO A 79 -2.36 22.02 -5.92
C PRO A 79 -2.95 20.68 -5.46
N VAL A 80 -2.37 20.07 -4.41
CA VAL A 80 -2.77 18.73 -3.93
C VAL A 80 -4.25 18.69 -3.56
N PHE A 81 -4.72 19.67 -2.79
CA PHE A 81 -6.11 19.76 -2.34
C PHE A 81 -7.05 20.48 -3.30
N ASP A 82 -6.55 21.01 -4.42
CA ASP A 82 -7.38 21.66 -5.45
C ASP A 82 -8.39 22.69 -4.89
N GLY A 83 -7.97 23.45 -3.86
CA GLY A 83 -8.81 24.46 -3.19
C GLY A 83 -9.90 23.90 -2.25
N GLN A 84 -9.94 22.61 -1.99
CA GLN A 84 -10.91 21.95 -1.10
C GLN A 84 -10.39 21.88 0.35
N ASP A 85 -11.31 21.88 1.33
CA ASP A 85 -10.99 21.68 2.75
C ASP A 85 -10.84 20.17 3.04
N ILE A 86 -9.61 19.66 2.89
CA ILE A 86 -9.27 18.25 3.06
C ILE A 86 -8.44 18.06 4.32
N LYS A 87 -8.90 17.18 5.22
CA LYS A 87 -8.22 16.88 6.48
C LYS A 87 -7.37 15.63 6.33
N VAL A 88 -6.06 15.82 6.19
CA VAL A 88 -5.07 14.74 6.21
C VAL A 88 -4.37 14.73 7.56
N VAL A 89 -4.28 13.56 8.18
CA VAL A 89 -3.58 13.35 9.46
C VAL A 89 -2.61 12.19 9.35
N ASP A 90 -1.57 12.19 10.17
CA ASP A 90 -0.72 11.02 10.42
C ASP A 90 -1.16 10.40 11.75
N VAL A 91 -1.45 9.10 11.77
CA VAL A 91 -1.89 8.42 12.99
C VAL A 91 -0.77 7.62 13.66
N GLY A 92 0.47 7.79 13.21
CA GLY A 92 1.64 7.08 13.72
C GLY A 92 1.74 5.65 13.20
N ASP A 93 2.38 4.79 13.98
CA ASP A 93 2.70 3.42 13.65
C ASP A 93 1.93 2.42 14.50
N VAL A 94 1.54 1.29 13.94
CA VAL A 94 1.08 0.12 14.71
C VAL A 94 2.29 -0.45 15.47
N PRO A 95 2.27 -0.48 16.82
CA PRO A 95 3.44 -0.90 17.58
C PRO A 95 3.59 -2.43 17.57
N GLY A 96 4.84 -2.88 17.48
CA GLY A 96 5.23 -4.26 17.74
C GLY A 96 5.25 -4.56 19.23
N ASN A 97 5.26 -5.85 19.60
CA ASN A 97 5.42 -6.28 20.98
C ASN A 97 6.34 -7.51 21.01
N ALA A 98 7.49 -7.40 21.68
CA ALA A 98 8.45 -8.48 21.80
C ALA A 98 7.87 -9.73 22.51
N ALA A 99 6.89 -9.56 23.39
CA ALA A 99 6.22 -10.67 24.09
C ALA A 99 5.05 -11.28 23.29
N ASP A 100 4.61 -10.62 22.22
CA ASP A 100 3.50 -11.06 21.36
C ASP A 100 3.78 -10.59 19.93
N HIS A 101 4.66 -11.34 19.27
CA HIS A 101 5.21 -10.96 17.98
C HIS A 101 4.17 -10.96 16.87
N VAL A 102 3.08 -11.74 16.96
CA VAL A 102 1.96 -11.74 15.98
C VAL A 102 0.84 -10.76 16.34
N GLY A 103 0.81 -10.26 17.57
CA GLY A 103 -0.26 -9.39 18.05
C GLY A 103 -0.39 -8.06 17.31
N HIS A 104 0.62 -7.67 16.53
CA HIS A 104 0.57 -6.47 15.71
C HIS A 104 -0.49 -6.57 14.59
N TYR A 105 -0.75 -7.75 14.01
CA TYR A 105 -1.83 -7.92 13.01
C TYR A 105 -3.21 -7.62 13.58
N LYS A 106 -3.49 -8.05 14.81
CA LYS A 106 -4.76 -7.72 15.49
C LYS A 106 -4.89 -6.22 15.76
N ARG A 107 -3.78 -5.55 16.09
CA ARG A 107 -3.75 -4.08 16.28
C ARG A 107 -3.91 -3.35 14.96
N ALA A 108 -3.25 -3.80 13.90
CA ALA A 108 -3.36 -3.25 12.55
C ALA A 108 -4.80 -3.33 12.03
N GLU A 109 -5.42 -4.51 12.14
CA GLU A 109 -6.83 -4.69 11.77
C GLU A 109 -7.75 -3.74 12.55
N ALA A 110 -7.60 -3.68 13.88
CA ALA A 110 -8.40 -2.79 14.72
C ALA A 110 -8.19 -1.29 14.38
N ALA A 111 -6.95 -0.88 14.04
CA ALA A 111 -6.64 0.47 13.64
C ALA A 111 -7.33 0.84 12.32
N ILE A 112 -7.26 -0.03 11.30
CA ILE A 112 -7.94 0.19 10.01
C ILE A 112 -9.45 0.26 10.21
N ARG A 113 -10.05 -0.64 11.01
CA ARG A 113 -11.49 -0.58 11.31
C ARG A 113 -11.90 0.76 11.90
N LYS A 114 -11.12 1.35 12.81
CA LYS A 114 -11.40 2.68 13.36
C LYS A 114 -11.22 3.79 12.32
N ILE A 115 -10.17 3.73 11.50
CA ILE A 115 -9.94 4.69 10.40
C ILE A 115 -11.12 4.69 9.43
N ARG A 116 -11.56 3.50 9.00
CA ARG A 116 -12.70 3.34 8.08
C ARG A 116 -14.02 3.73 8.71
N ALA A 117 -14.25 3.41 9.99
CA ALA A 117 -15.44 3.85 10.71
C ALA A 117 -15.54 5.39 10.82
N ALA A 118 -14.40 6.10 10.82
CA ALA A 118 -14.36 7.56 10.76
C ALA A 118 -14.60 8.14 9.34
N GLY A 119 -14.73 7.28 8.33
CA GLY A 119 -14.89 7.67 6.92
C GLY A 119 -13.58 8.07 6.23
N ALA A 120 -12.43 7.87 6.87
CA ALA A 120 -11.14 8.27 6.33
C ALA A 120 -10.58 7.20 5.37
N LEU A 121 -9.87 7.64 4.33
CA LEU A 121 -9.05 6.79 3.47
C LEU A 121 -7.73 6.43 4.19
N PRO A 122 -7.48 5.15 4.55
CA PRO A 122 -6.17 4.73 5.00
C PRO A 122 -5.17 4.75 3.85
N ILE A 123 -4.03 5.38 4.08
CA ILE A 123 -2.82 5.21 3.26
C ILE A 123 -1.75 4.62 4.17
N THR A 124 -1.40 3.36 3.95
CA THR A 124 -0.48 2.62 4.78
C THR A 124 0.93 2.64 4.20
N ILE A 125 1.92 2.95 5.04
CA ILE A 125 3.33 2.72 4.74
C ILE A 125 3.71 1.45 5.50
N GLY A 126 3.98 0.38 4.79
CA GLY A 126 4.22 -0.94 5.38
C GLY A 126 5.66 -1.17 5.83
N GLY A 127 5.88 -2.38 6.35
CA GLY A 127 7.12 -3.13 6.25
C GLY A 127 6.98 -4.10 5.07
N ASP A 128 7.07 -5.40 5.34
CA ASP A 128 6.89 -6.44 4.31
C ASP A 128 5.47 -6.57 3.77
N HIS A 129 5.33 -7.32 2.68
CA HIS A 129 4.07 -7.52 1.98
C HIS A 129 3.09 -8.40 2.78
N GLY A 130 3.37 -8.83 4.01
CA GLY A 130 2.38 -9.49 4.87
C GLY A 130 1.36 -8.51 5.45
N ILE A 131 1.76 -7.24 5.57
CA ILE A 131 0.97 -6.15 6.15
C ILE A 131 -0.44 -5.97 5.57
N PRO A 132 -0.68 -6.12 4.26
CA PRO A 132 -2.02 -5.95 3.72
C PRO A 132 -3.03 -7.00 4.21
N ILE A 133 -2.60 -8.17 4.71
CA ILE A 133 -3.51 -9.23 5.20
C ILE A 133 -4.46 -8.73 6.31
N PRO A 134 -3.99 -8.17 7.44
CA PRO A 134 -4.88 -7.60 8.45
C PRO A 134 -5.68 -6.39 7.94
N ILE A 135 -5.18 -5.65 6.93
CA ILE A 135 -5.93 -4.55 6.33
C ILE A 135 -7.12 -5.09 5.53
N PHE A 136 -6.92 -6.11 4.70
CA PHE A 136 -8.00 -6.77 3.96
C PHE A 136 -9.03 -7.34 4.93
N ARG A 137 -8.61 -7.95 6.04
CA ARG A 137 -9.51 -8.47 7.06
C ARG A 137 -10.39 -7.38 7.68
N ALA A 138 -9.85 -6.17 7.87
CA ALA A 138 -10.58 -5.03 8.42
C ALA A 138 -11.71 -4.51 7.50
N LEU A 139 -11.69 -4.85 6.22
CA LEU A 139 -12.61 -4.37 5.18
C LEU A 139 -13.77 -5.35 4.88
N ASP A 140 -14.00 -6.34 5.75
CA ASP A 140 -15.04 -7.38 5.59
C ASP A 140 -16.48 -6.85 5.40
N GLY A 141 -16.80 -5.67 5.95
CA GLY A 141 -18.07 -4.97 5.76
C GLY A 141 -18.15 -4.06 4.53
N GLU A 142 -17.08 -3.97 3.73
CA GLU A 142 -16.94 -3.00 2.64
C GLU A 142 -16.98 -3.63 1.24
N GLY A 143 -17.27 -4.93 1.15
CA GLY A 143 -17.35 -5.69 -0.10
C GLY A 143 -18.54 -5.35 -1.00
N PRO A 144 -18.50 -5.77 -2.29
CA PRO A 144 -17.38 -6.46 -2.95
C PRO A 144 -16.25 -5.50 -3.34
N ILE A 145 -15.00 -5.91 -3.08
CA ILE A 145 -13.79 -5.16 -3.40
C ILE A 145 -13.05 -5.84 -4.56
N THR A 146 -12.59 -5.02 -5.51
CA THR A 146 -11.59 -5.40 -6.50
C THR A 146 -10.21 -5.07 -5.96
N LEU A 147 -9.37 -6.08 -5.74
CA LEU A 147 -8.00 -5.92 -5.32
C LEU A 147 -7.11 -5.69 -6.55
N VAL A 148 -6.38 -4.58 -6.54
CA VAL A 148 -5.34 -4.27 -7.53
C VAL A 148 -4.00 -4.38 -6.83
N HIS A 149 -3.17 -5.28 -7.31
CA HIS A 149 -1.89 -5.66 -6.73
C HIS A 149 -0.79 -5.32 -7.73
N LEU A 150 -0.02 -4.27 -7.44
CA LEU A 150 1.14 -3.86 -8.23
C LEU A 150 2.40 -4.46 -7.61
N ASP A 151 2.99 -5.45 -8.28
CA ASP A 151 4.10 -6.25 -7.74
C ASP A 151 4.86 -6.96 -8.87
N ALA A 152 6.15 -7.23 -8.68
CA ALA A 152 6.90 -8.13 -9.54
C ALA A 152 6.51 -9.61 -9.30
N HIS A 153 6.10 -9.93 -8.07
CA HIS A 153 5.87 -11.25 -7.54
C HIS A 153 4.37 -11.60 -7.43
N LEU A 154 4.08 -12.89 -7.28
CA LEU A 154 2.71 -13.38 -7.29
C LEU A 154 2.09 -13.34 -5.89
N ASP A 155 2.82 -13.69 -4.85
CA ASP A 155 2.35 -13.73 -3.45
C ASP A 155 1.15 -14.66 -3.18
N TRP A 156 1.23 -15.85 -3.78
CA TRP A 156 0.20 -16.90 -3.72
C TRP A 156 0.56 -18.14 -2.88
N ARG A 157 1.67 -18.10 -2.13
CA ARG A 157 2.08 -19.24 -1.30
C ARG A 157 0.97 -19.60 -0.32
N ASP A 158 0.62 -20.88 -0.19
CA ASP A 158 -0.29 -21.28 0.88
C ASP A 158 0.39 -21.16 2.24
N ASN A 159 1.67 -21.56 2.30
CA ASN A 159 2.54 -21.34 3.43
C ASN A 159 4.02 -21.33 3.01
N VAL A 160 4.86 -20.76 3.86
CA VAL A 160 6.32 -20.88 3.82
C VAL A 160 6.78 -21.23 5.23
N ASN A 161 7.52 -22.33 5.39
CA ASN A 161 7.96 -22.84 6.69
C ASN A 161 6.81 -23.02 7.72
N GLY A 162 5.58 -23.30 7.25
CA GLY A 162 4.39 -23.42 8.09
C GLY A 162 3.68 -22.10 8.43
N VAL A 163 4.27 -20.95 8.08
CA VAL A 163 3.65 -19.62 8.24
C VAL A 163 2.72 -19.36 7.06
N LYS A 164 1.45 -18.98 7.34
CA LYS A 164 0.42 -18.76 6.30
C LYS A 164 0.13 -17.28 6.03
N GLU A 165 0.51 -16.38 6.93
CA GLU A 165 0.21 -14.95 6.82
C GLU A 165 1.47 -14.09 6.63
N GLY A 166 2.58 -14.66 6.14
CA GLY A 166 3.78 -13.88 5.78
C GLY A 166 3.73 -13.36 4.33
N TYR A 167 4.70 -12.51 3.99
CA TYR A 167 4.73 -11.68 2.77
C TYR A 167 4.40 -12.40 1.45
N SER A 168 4.97 -13.56 1.15
CA SER A 168 4.65 -14.33 -0.06
C SER A 168 3.26 -15.00 -0.10
N SER A 169 2.40 -14.80 0.90
CA SER A 169 1.07 -15.44 1.02
C SER A 169 -0.10 -14.46 0.94
N THR A 170 0.16 -13.17 0.79
CA THR A 170 -0.81 -12.10 1.00
C THR A 170 -2.00 -12.15 0.06
N ILE A 171 -1.76 -12.34 -1.23
CA ILE A 171 -2.83 -12.43 -2.22
C ILE A 171 -3.58 -13.75 -2.11
N ARG A 172 -2.88 -14.82 -1.73
CA ARG A 172 -3.54 -16.08 -1.40
C ARG A 172 -4.51 -15.92 -0.22
N ARG A 173 -4.12 -15.22 0.85
CA ARG A 173 -5.02 -14.93 1.98
C ARG A 173 -6.18 -14.03 1.56
N ALA A 174 -5.93 -13.03 0.71
CA ALA A 174 -7.00 -12.18 0.16
C ALA A 174 -8.04 -12.99 -0.64
N SER A 175 -7.59 -13.96 -1.44
CA SER A 175 -8.48 -14.82 -2.25
C SER A 175 -9.44 -15.69 -1.44
N GLU A 176 -9.14 -15.90 -0.15
CA GLU A 176 -9.96 -16.69 0.78
C GLU A 176 -11.03 -15.82 1.47
N MET A 177 -11.00 -14.50 1.28
CA MET A 177 -11.93 -13.56 1.90
C MET A 177 -13.13 -13.25 1.01
N ALA A 178 -14.35 -13.50 1.50
CA ALA A 178 -15.58 -13.40 0.71
C ALA A 178 -15.89 -11.99 0.16
N HIS A 179 -15.35 -10.94 0.79
CA HIS A 179 -15.50 -9.55 0.36
C HIS A 179 -14.48 -9.12 -0.70
N ILE A 180 -13.42 -9.91 -0.94
CA ILE A 180 -12.48 -9.72 -2.05
C ILE A 180 -12.94 -10.57 -3.23
N LYS A 181 -13.44 -9.91 -4.28
CA LYS A 181 -14.11 -10.60 -5.38
C LYS A 181 -13.21 -10.81 -6.58
N ASP A 182 -12.61 -9.72 -7.07
CA ASP A 182 -11.81 -9.70 -8.29
C ASP A 182 -10.38 -9.31 -7.91
N ILE A 183 -9.38 -10.07 -8.39
CA ILE A 183 -7.96 -9.79 -8.14
C ILE A 183 -7.27 -9.50 -9.48
N PHE A 184 -6.63 -8.34 -9.58
CA PHE A 184 -5.80 -7.91 -10.70
C PHE A 184 -4.36 -7.77 -10.22
N GLN A 185 -3.50 -8.67 -10.65
CA GLN A 185 -2.07 -8.64 -10.36
C GLN A 185 -1.34 -8.09 -11.58
N VAL A 186 -0.70 -6.95 -11.42
CA VAL A 186 -0.11 -6.16 -12.50
C VAL A 186 1.37 -5.94 -12.21
N GLY A 187 2.22 -6.01 -13.23
CA GLY A 187 3.68 -5.87 -13.06
C GLY A 187 4.43 -7.18 -12.87
N ILE A 188 3.73 -8.31 -12.97
CA ILE A 188 4.27 -9.65 -12.74
C ILE A 188 5.37 -9.97 -13.75
N ARG A 189 6.56 -10.35 -13.27
CA ARG A 189 7.72 -10.61 -14.13
C ARG A 189 8.80 -11.40 -13.42
N GLY A 190 9.81 -11.80 -14.20
CA GLY A 190 11.03 -12.42 -13.67
C GLY A 190 10.80 -13.78 -13.02
N GLN A 191 11.88 -14.34 -12.49
CA GLN A 191 11.82 -15.53 -11.65
C GLN A 191 11.67 -15.07 -10.20
N GLY A 192 10.50 -15.35 -9.62
CA GLY A 192 10.17 -15.04 -8.23
C GLY A 192 10.03 -16.27 -7.33
N SER A 193 9.32 -16.11 -6.21
CA SER A 193 9.03 -17.16 -5.24
C SER A 193 7.90 -18.14 -5.65
N ALA A 194 7.09 -17.76 -6.64
CA ALA A 194 5.96 -18.55 -7.12
C ALA A 194 6.42 -19.83 -7.85
N ARG A 195 5.77 -20.96 -7.54
CA ARG A 195 5.93 -22.22 -8.27
C ARG A 195 4.69 -22.46 -9.14
N THR A 196 4.74 -23.53 -9.95
CA THR A 196 3.62 -23.93 -10.81
C THR A 196 2.31 -24.05 -10.04
N GLU A 197 2.32 -24.64 -8.85
CA GLU A 197 1.11 -24.84 -8.04
C GLU A 197 0.47 -23.52 -7.56
N GLU A 198 1.26 -22.49 -7.24
CA GLU A 198 0.74 -21.17 -6.88
C GLU A 198 0.12 -20.46 -8.09
N VAL A 199 0.76 -20.57 -9.26
CA VAL A 199 0.22 -20.00 -10.51
C VAL A 199 -1.09 -20.70 -10.90
N GLU A 200 -1.15 -22.01 -10.76
CA GLU A 200 -2.36 -22.80 -11.00
C GLU A 200 -3.48 -22.45 -10.01
N ALA A 201 -3.16 -22.28 -8.73
CA ALA A 201 -4.12 -21.83 -7.72
C ALA A 201 -4.68 -20.43 -8.03
N ALA A 202 -3.82 -19.48 -8.41
CA ALA A 202 -4.22 -18.13 -8.81
C ALA A 202 -5.17 -18.15 -10.02
N ARG A 203 -4.84 -18.96 -11.03
CA ARG A 203 -5.70 -19.15 -12.22
C ARG A 203 -7.01 -19.84 -11.89
N ALA A 204 -7.00 -20.83 -11.00
CA ALA A 204 -8.19 -21.56 -10.57
C ALA A 204 -9.16 -20.66 -9.78
N TYR A 205 -8.64 -19.72 -8.99
CA TYR A 205 -9.45 -18.65 -8.38
C TYR A 205 -10.05 -17.71 -9.43
N GLY A 206 -9.34 -17.47 -10.53
CA GLY A 206 -9.71 -16.51 -11.56
C GLY A 206 -8.96 -15.18 -11.46
N ALA A 207 -7.78 -15.18 -10.84
CA ALA A 207 -6.94 -13.98 -10.76
C ALA A 207 -6.52 -13.51 -12.17
N ASN A 208 -6.65 -12.22 -12.42
CA ASN A 208 -6.16 -11.60 -13.64
C ASN A 208 -4.67 -11.32 -13.45
N ILE A 209 -3.82 -12.17 -14.03
CA ILE A 209 -2.36 -12.03 -13.97
C ILE A 209 -1.90 -11.29 -15.23
N ILE A 210 -1.48 -10.04 -15.07
CA ILE A 210 -0.99 -9.16 -16.14
C ILE A 210 0.52 -8.95 -15.96
N THR A 211 1.28 -9.52 -16.88
CA THR A 211 2.74 -9.38 -16.86
C THR A 211 3.16 -7.95 -17.22
N THR A 212 4.37 -7.54 -16.81
CA THR A 212 4.88 -6.21 -17.22
C THR A 212 4.97 -6.06 -18.74
N ASN A 213 5.38 -7.10 -19.47
CA ASN A 213 5.43 -7.08 -20.93
C ASN A 213 4.04 -6.81 -21.51
N GLU A 214 3.03 -7.54 -21.03
CA GLU A 214 1.66 -7.34 -21.48
C GLU A 214 1.17 -5.91 -21.16
N TRP A 215 1.43 -5.40 -19.96
CA TRP A 215 1.05 -4.02 -19.62
C TRP A 215 1.76 -3.00 -20.53
N GLN A 216 3.05 -3.17 -20.81
CA GLN A 216 3.77 -2.30 -21.73
C GLN A 216 3.17 -2.34 -23.14
N ASP A 217 2.78 -3.52 -23.63
CA ASP A 217 2.17 -3.68 -24.96
C ASP A 217 0.79 -3.04 -25.06
N ILE A 218 -0.06 -3.20 -24.05
CA ILE A 218 -1.46 -2.71 -24.09
C ILE A 218 -1.62 -1.28 -23.57
N GLY A 219 -0.70 -0.82 -22.73
CA GLY A 219 -0.75 0.46 -22.02
C GLY A 219 -1.78 0.51 -20.87
N THR A 220 -1.59 1.46 -19.96
CA THR A 220 -2.42 1.60 -18.74
C THR A 220 -3.90 1.83 -19.04
N GLY A 221 -4.23 2.56 -20.12
CA GLY A 221 -5.63 2.78 -20.51
C GLY A 221 -6.37 1.50 -20.89
N ALA A 222 -5.70 0.53 -21.54
CA ALA A 222 -6.32 -0.75 -21.86
C ALA A 222 -6.41 -1.67 -20.63
N LEU A 223 -5.40 -1.64 -19.75
CA LEU A 223 -5.45 -2.33 -18.46
C LEU A 223 -6.65 -1.85 -17.62
N LEU A 224 -6.83 -0.54 -17.47
CA LEU A 224 -7.94 0.05 -16.71
C LEU A 224 -9.31 -0.30 -17.27
N LYS A 225 -9.44 -0.59 -18.57
CA LYS A 225 -10.70 -1.07 -19.17
C LYS A 225 -11.04 -2.52 -18.79
N ARG A 226 -10.06 -3.31 -18.36
CA ARG A 226 -10.28 -4.68 -17.88
C ARG A 226 -10.78 -4.69 -16.43
N ILE A 227 -10.40 -3.68 -15.65
CA ILE A 227 -10.89 -3.48 -14.28
C ILE A 227 -12.34 -2.98 -14.36
N PRO A 228 -13.32 -3.57 -13.63
CA PRO A 228 -14.72 -3.11 -13.65
C PRO A 228 -14.87 -1.64 -13.28
N ASP A 229 -15.93 -0.97 -13.75
CA ASP A 229 -16.30 0.40 -13.34
C ASP A 229 -17.27 0.39 -12.15
N GLY A 230 -17.33 1.49 -11.39
CA GLY A 230 -18.30 1.73 -10.33
C GLY A 230 -18.11 0.89 -9.06
N GLY A 231 -17.02 0.14 -8.97
CA GLY A 231 -16.71 -0.72 -7.83
C GLY A 231 -15.96 -0.01 -6.70
N ARG A 232 -15.66 -0.80 -5.65
CA ARG A 232 -14.70 -0.46 -4.60
C ARG A 232 -13.37 -1.12 -4.91
N TYR A 233 -12.28 -0.37 -4.80
CA TYR A 233 -10.93 -0.85 -5.09
C TYR A 233 -10.05 -0.77 -3.86
N TYR A 234 -9.20 -1.76 -3.69
CA TYR A 234 -8.04 -1.64 -2.82
C TYR A 234 -6.79 -1.72 -3.69
N LEU A 235 -5.83 -0.82 -3.48
CA LEU A 235 -4.56 -0.82 -4.21
C LEU A 235 -3.41 -1.14 -3.25
N THR A 236 -2.78 -2.29 -3.43
CA THR A 236 -1.53 -2.62 -2.74
C THR A 236 -0.36 -2.46 -3.71
N ILE A 237 0.66 -1.71 -3.29
CA ILE A 237 1.83 -1.39 -4.10
C ILE A 237 3.05 -1.99 -3.42
N ASP A 238 3.55 -3.09 -3.97
CA ASP A 238 4.90 -3.55 -3.70
C ASP A 238 5.89 -2.59 -4.37
N ALA A 239 6.86 -2.08 -3.61
CA ALA A 239 7.91 -1.24 -4.13
C ALA A 239 8.69 -1.93 -5.26
N ASP A 240 8.83 -3.26 -5.21
CA ASP A 240 9.56 -4.03 -6.23
C ASP A 240 8.76 -4.21 -7.53
N GLY A 241 7.46 -3.91 -7.52
CA GLY A 241 6.63 -3.84 -8.72
C GLY A 241 7.11 -2.74 -9.68
N LEU A 242 7.66 -1.66 -9.16
CA LEU A 242 8.30 -0.61 -9.94
C LEU A 242 9.69 -1.04 -10.40
N ASP A 243 10.16 -0.47 -11.51
CA ASP A 243 11.50 -0.77 -12.00
C ASP A 243 12.57 -0.36 -10.96
N PRO A 244 13.66 -1.13 -10.78
CA PRO A 244 14.75 -0.75 -9.88
C PRO A 244 15.42 0.59 -10.24
N ALA A 245 15.29 1.09 -11.47
CA ALA A 245 15.71 2.45 -11.83
C ALA A 245 14.81 3.54 -11.21
N VAL A 246 13.62 3.18 -10.73
CA VAL A 246 12.63 4.06 -10.10
C VAL A 246 12.59 3.85 -8.58
N MET A 247 12.51 2.60 -8.12
CA MET A 247 12.49 2.23 -6.70
C MET A 247 13.52 1.12 -6.43
N PRO A 248 14.83 1.46 -6.33
CA PRO A 248 15.90 0.46 -6.14
C PRO A 248 15.91 -0.21 -4.76
N ALA A 249 15.28 0.38 -3.75
CA ALA A 249 15.46 0.01 -2.35
C ALA A 249 14.46 -1.06 -1.90
N VAL A 250 14.68 -2.30 -2.35
CA VAL A 250 13.85 -3.46 -2.04
C VAL A 250 14.74 -4.69 -1.83
N GLU A 251 14.21 -5.76 -1.23
CA GLU A 251 14.98 -6.99 -1.01
C GLU A 251 15.21 -7.79 -2.30
N GLY A 252 14.18 -7.86 -3.17
CA GLY A 252 14.19 -8.64 -4.41
C GLY A 252 13.96 -7.81 -5.69
N PRO A 253 14.87 -6.89 -6.08
CA PRO A 253 14.64 -6.03 -7.25
C PRO A 253 14.60 -6.84 -8.55
N GLN A 254 13.54 -6.67 -9.35
CA GLN A 254 13.40 -7.31 -10.66
C GLN A 254 13.46 -6.29 -11.80
N PRO A 255 14.40 -6.40 -12.76
CA PRO A 255 14.51 -5.45 -13.86
C PRO A 255 13.30 -5.52 -14.82
N GLY A 256 13.04 -4.44 -15.55
CA GLY A 256 11.93 -4.35 -16.49
C GLY A 256 10.58 -4.15 -15.79
N GLY A 257 10.58 -3.41 -14.68
CA GLY A 257 9.39 -3.09 -13.90
C GLY A 257 8.58 -1.94 -14.48
N VAL A 258 7.53 -1.56 -13.74
CA VAL A 258 6.67 -0.46 -14.19
C VAL A 258 7.34 0.88 -13.89
N THR A 259 7.11 1.85 -14.76
CA THR A 259 7.61 3.21 -14.58
C THR A 259 6.75 3.96 -13.56
N TYR A 260 7.31 4.99 -12.93
CA TYR A 260 6.56 5.92 -12.08
C TYR A 260 5.30 6.44 -12.78
N ARG A 261 5.41 6.79 -14.07
CA ARG A 261 4.26 7.30 -14.84
C ARG A 261 3.12 6.28 -14.96
N GLN A 262 3.44 5.02 -15.23
CA GLN A 262 2.43 3.95 -15.30
C GLN A 262 1.72 3.77 -13.96
N THR A 263 2.46 3.82 -12.84
CA THR A 263 1.89 3.77 -11.49
C THR A 263 0.93 4.93 -11.23
N ILE A 264 1.34 6.15 -11.58
CA ILE A 264 0.48 7.34 -11.42
C ILE A 264 -0.78 7.26 -12.30
N ASP A 265 -0.66 6.79 -13.54
CA ASP A 265 -1.80 6.61 -14.44
C ASP A 265 -2.76 5.52 -13.93
N LEU A 266 -2.24 4.44 -13.32
CA LEU A 266 -3.04 3.41 -12.67
C LEU A 266 -3.83 4.01 -11.50
N ILE A 267 -3.16 4.74 -10.59
CA ILE A 267 -3.79 5.38 -9.43
C ILE A 267 -4.93 6.30 -9.87
N LYS A 268 -4.66 7.25 -10.77
CA LYS A 268 -5.69 8.17 -11.28
C LYS A 268 -6.83 7.44 -11.96
N GLY A 269 -6.50 6.38 -12.71
CA GLY A 269 -7.49 5.54 -13.37
C GLY A 269 -8.43 4.88 -12.37
N LEU A 270 -7.92 4.30 -11.28
CA LEU A 270 -8.76 3.66 -10.26
C LEU A 270 -9.69 4.66 -9.57
N PHE A 271 -9.16 5.81 -9.13
CA PHE A 271 -9.98 6.88 -8.52
C PHE A 271 -11.02 7.46 -9.50
N ALA A 272 -10.75 7.48 -10.80
CA ALA A 272 -11.72 7.91 -11.80
C ALA A 272 -12.84 6.88 -12.04
N LYS A 273 -12.63 5.60 -11.68
CA LYS A 273 -13.57 4.50 -11.92
C LYS A 273 -14.49 4.22 -10.74
N GLY A 274 -14.18 4.69 -9.53
CA GLY A 274 -14.98 4.43 -8.34
C GLY A 274 -14.25 4.73 -7.04
N GLU A 275 -14.66 4.08 -5.95
CA GLU A 275 -14.17 4.36 -4.61
C GLU A 275 -12.93 3.53 -4.30
N VAL A 276 -11.80 4.17 -3.97
CA VAL A 276 -10.63 3.46 -3.42
C VAL A 276 -10.77 3.42 -1.91
N VAL A 277 -10.89 2.23 -1.31
CA VAL A 277 -11.15 2.05 0.13
C VAL A 277 -9.86 1.99 0.97
N GLY A 278 -8.70 1.86 0.33
CA GLY A 278 -7.40 1.87 0.97
C GLY A 278 -6.27 1.74 -0.04
N VAL A 279 -5.10 2.25 0.33
CA VAL A 279 -3.85 2.07 -0.40
C VAL A 279 -2.73 1.71 0.57
N ASP A 280 -1.86 0.78 0.20
CA ASP A 280 -0.59 0.56 0.90
C ASP A 280 0.61 0.60 -0.04
N ILE A 281 1.77 0.94 0.52
CA ILE A 281 3.09 0.83 -0.12
C ILE A 281 4.00 0.04 0.82
N VAL A 282 4.51 -1.09 0.36
CA VAL A 282 5.26 -2.09 1.15
C VAL A 282 6.63 -2.40 0.54
N GLU A 283 7.42 -3.24 1.21
CA GLU A 283 8.68 -3.82 0.73
C GLU A 283 9.84 -2.84 0.49
N ILE A 284 9.71 -1.62 1.00
CA ILE A 284 10.82 -0.64 0.98
C ILE A 284 11.87 -1.06 2.01
N ALA A 285 13.12 -1.21 1.58
CA ALA A 285 14.29 -1.54 2.39
C ALA A 285 15.22 -0.32 2.50
N PRO A 286 15.08 0.55 3.52
CA PRO A 286 15.80 1.83 3.61
C PRO A 286 17.33 1.72 3.57
N ALA A 287 17.93 0.64 4.08
CA ALA A 287 19.38 0.43 4.03
C ALA A 287 19.92 0.28 2.60
N ARG A 288 19.04 -0.06 1.64
CA ARG A 288 19.35 -0.16 0.21
C ARG A 288 19.00 1.11 -0.57
N ASP A 289 18.48 2.15 0.09
CA ASP A 289 17.93 3.33 -0.57
C ASP A 289 19.00 4.37 -0.95
N VAL A 290 19.53 4.20 -2.16
CA VAL A 290 20.50 5.12 -2.74
C VAL A 290 19.86 6.50 -2.88
N ASN A 291 20.43 7.51 -2.20
CA ASN A 291 19.97 8.90 -2.22
C ASN A 291 18.51 9.12 -1.79
N GLU A 292 17.91 8.19 -1.04
CA GLU A 292 16.50 8.20 -0.65
C GLU A 292 15.53 8.17 -1.86
N ILE A 293 15.97 7.69 -3.03
CA ILE A 293 15.19 7.71 -4.27
C ILE A 293 13.85 6.98 -4.08
N THR A 294 13.88 5.82 -3.45
CA THR A 294 12.70 4.97 -3.24
C THR A 294 11.75 5.63 -2.25
N SER A 295 12.27 6.13 -1.13
CA SER A 295 11.49 6.79 -0.09
C SER A 295 10.83 8.09 -0.59
N MET A 296 11.55 8.89 -1.38
CA MET A 296 10.98 10.07 -2.04
C MET A 296 9.91 9.69 -3.06
N THR A 297 10.15 8.63 -3.85
CA THR A 297 9.18 8.14 -4.85
C THR A 297 7.90 7.67 -4.17
N ALA A 298 7.99 6.90 -3.09
CA ALA A 298 6.84 6.49 -2.28
C ALA A 298 6.05 7.70 -1.77
N GLY A 299 6.74 8.74 -1.29
CA GLY A 299 6.08 9.97 -0.87
C GLY A 299 5.36 10.71 -2.01
N HIS A 300 5.93 10.76 -3.22
CA HIS A 300 5.26 11.32 -4.40
C HIS A 300 4.05 10.50 -4.85
N ILE A 301 4.11 9.16 -4.71
CA ILE A 301 2.97 8.26 -4.93
C ILE A 301 1.86 8.59 -3.94
N ILE A 302 2.16 8.73 -2.64
CA ILE A 302 1.18 9.10 -1.61
C ILE A 302 0.52 10.45 -1.92
N LEU A 303 1.29 11.46 -2.33
CA LEU A 303 0.74 12.74 -2.78
C LEU A 303 -0.20 12.59 -3.98
N ASN A 304 0.15 11.75 -4.95
CA ASN A 304 -0.70 11.46 -6.10
C ASN A 304 -1.99 10.72 -5.69
N VAL A 305 -1.93 9.80 -4.73
CA VAL A 305 -3.13 9.13 -4.18
C VAL A 305 -4.07 10.17 -3.57
N ILE A 306 -3.56 11.06 -2.72
CA ILE A 306 -4.36 12.13 -2.11
C ILE A 306 -4.94 13.05 -3.18
N GLY A 307 -4.10 13.54 -4.10
CA GLY A 307 -4.52 14.45 -5.16
C GLY A 307 -5.55 13.84 -6.13
N ALA A 308 -5.43 12.55 -6.44
CA ALA A 308 -6.38 11.80 -7.25
C ALA A 308 -7.72 11.61 -6.52
N ALA A 309 -7.70 11.24 -5.23
CA ALA A 309 -8.91 11.11 -4.42
C ALA A 309 -9.71 12.44 -4.35
N VAL A 310 -9.01 13.55 -4.15
CA VAL A 310 -9.59 14.90 -4.12
C VAL A 310 -10.27 15.27 -5.45
N ARG A 311 -9.61 15.00 -6.58
CA ARG A 311 -10.13 15.29 -7.93
C ARG A 311 -11.30 14.39 -8.31
N ALA A 312 -11.26 13.13 -7.88
CA ALA A 312 -12.38 12.20 -8.02
C ALA A 312 -13.58 12.58 -7.14
N GLY A 313 -13.42 13.53 -6.21
CA GLY A 313 -14.48 13.95 -5.32
C GLY A 313 -14.81 12.91 -4.24
N GLN A 314 -13.88 12.01 -3.92
CA GLN A 314 -14.09 10.92 -2.97
C GLN A 314 -14.46 11.42 -1.56
N PHE A 315 -14.05 12.63 -1.19
CA PHE A 315 -14.31 13.23 0.12
C PHE A 315 -15.49 14.21 0.14
N LYS A 316 -16.20 14.37 -0.98
CA LYS A 316 -17.38 15.25 -1.06
C LYS A 316 -18.52 14.60 -0.27
N ARG A 317 -18.90 15.26 0.84
CA ARG A 317 -20.02 14.89 1.70
C ARG A 317 -21.30 15.56 1.25
#